data_AF-A0AB39HR54-F1
#
_entry.id   AF-A0AB39HR54-F1
#
_cell.length_a   1.000
_cell.length_b   1.000
_cell.length_c   1.000
_cell.angle_alpha   90.00
_cell.angle_beta   90.00
_cell.angle_gamma   90.00
#
_symmetry.space_group_name_H-M   'P 1'
#
loop_
_entity.id
_entity.type
_entity.pdbx_description
1 polymer ?
#
loop_
_entity_poly.entity_id
_entity_poly.type
_entity_poly.pdbx_seq_one_letter_code
_entity_poly.pdbx_strand_id
1 'polypeptide(L)'
;MNPDGEKFLQELEKEIGNHPNKQDIIAEYKGHVYELLQEVSDEEKLLYDELISRLGTPQEIAKLWKQESGVTPKKVQWLFVVSNIIIFVGGSLLTIVYNFYNWSWIENIWNMLTQVPTILFIVYILFWALLGYEIGKEFGYKGYRILQKTFLLSIIPNLVLMYLVIFKILPHEWFQPLLNIPFIVMCVLFTAILYPISLLGYYWGKKVSV
;
A
#
# COMPACT_ATOMS: atom_id res chain seq x y z
N MET A 1 5.38 19.38 -30.24
CA MET A 1 4.02 19.40 -29.67
C MET A 1 3.34 20.64 -30.22
N ASN A 2 2.07 20.55 -30.63
CA ASN A 2 1.34 21.71 -31.15
C ASN A 2 1.04 22.68 -29.97
N PRO A 3 1.13 24.02 -30.17
CA PRO A 3 0.80 25.02 -29.15
C PRO A 3 -0.56 24.81 -28.45
N ASP A 4 -1.57 24.30 -29.15
CA ASP A 4 -2.90 24.07 -28.55
C ASP A 4 -2.90 22.93 -27.53
N GLY A 5 -2.18 21.85 -27.81
CA GLY A 5 -2.02 20.73 -26.87
C GLY A 5 -1.18 21.12 -25.64
N GLU A 6 -0.19 21.99 -25.83
CA GLU A 6 0.62 22.51 -24.73
C GLU A 6 -0.18 23.47 -23.84
N LYS A 7 -1.04 24.31 -24.43
CA LYS A 7 -1.97 25.18 -23.71
C LYS A 7 -2.97 24.36 -22.87
N PHE A 8 -3.58 23.31 -23.45
CA PHE A 8 -4.50 22.44 -22.74
C PHE A 8 -3.84 21.79 -21.51
N LEU A 9 -2.64 21.25 -21.65
CA LEU A 9 -1.91 20.62 -20.55
C LEU A 9 -1.51 21.61 -19.46
N GLN A 10 -1.13 22.85 -19.81
CA GLN A 10 -0.82 23.88 -18.83
C GLN A 10 -2.04 24.31 -18.01
N GLU A 11 -3.20 24.45 -18.66
CA GLU A 11 -4.46 24.76 -17.98
C GLU A 11 -4.88 23.60 -17.07
N LEU A 12 -4.79 22.36 -17.54
CA LEU A 12 -5.04 21.17 -16.72
C LEU A 12 -4.09 21.11 -15.51
N GLU A 13 -2.81 21.39 -15.73
CA GLU A 13 -1.80 21.42 -14.67
C GLU A 13 -2.15 22.44 -13.57
N LYS A 14 -2.65 23.61 -13.98
CA LYS A 14 -3.08 24.67 -13.07
C LYS A 14 -4.35 24.29 -12.30
N GLU A 15 -5.35 23.71 -12.97
CA GLU A 15 -6.64 23.34 -12.37
C GLU A 15 -6.52 22.16 -11.40
N ILE A 16 -5.65 21.18 -11.70
CA ILE A 16 -5.33 20.05 -10.81
C ILE A 16 -4.69 20.53 -9.50
N GLY A 17 -3.86 21.58 -9.55
CA GLY A 17 -3.20 22.15 -8.37
C GLY A 17 -2.24 21.17 -7.69
N ASN A 18 -2.28 21.11 -6.35
CA ASN A 18 -1.40 20.26 -5.54
C ASN A 18 -1.92 18.83 -5.36
N HIS A 19 -2.38 18.19 -6.45
CA HIS A 19 -2.82 16.80 -6.38
C HIS A 19 -1.62 15.84 -6.19
N PRO A 20 -1.68 14.85 -5.29
CA PRO A 20 -0.55 13.94 -5.05
C PRO A 20 -0.13 13.13 -6.28
N ASN A 21 -1.05 12.86 -7.20
CA ASN A 21 -0.78 12.16 -8.46
C ASN A 21 -0.69 13.12 -9.66
N LYS A 22 -0.46 14.42 -9.44
CA LYS A 22 -0.44 15.45 -10.50
C LYS A 22 0.41 15.05 -11.71
N GLN A 23 1.64 14.62 -11.47
CA GLN A 23 2.57 14.25 -12.56
C GLN A 23 2.07 13.06 -13.38
N ASP A 24 1.39 12.11 -12.73
CA ASP A 24 0.87 10.92 -13.37
C ASP A 24 -0.35 11.26 -14.25
N ILE A 25 -1.26 12.08 -13.72
CA ILE A 25 -2.44 12.57 -14.46
C ILE A 25 -1.99 13.38 -15.68
N ILE A 26 -1.03 14.30 -15.51
CA ILE A 26 -0.52 15.09 -16.63
C ILE A 26 0.17 14.21 -17.67
N ALA A 27 0.90 13.17 -17.26
CA ALA A 27 1.54 12.24 -18.19
C ALA A 27 0.53 11.41 -18.99
N GLU A 28 -0.57 10.99 -18.36
CA GLU A 28 -1.67 10.26 -18.99
C GLU A 28 -2.37 11.13 -20.05
N TYR A 29 -2.80 12.33 -19.67
CA TYR A 29 -3.44 13.26 -20.61
C TYR A 29 -2.48 13.73 -21.71
N LYS A 30 -1.18 13.80 -21.45
CA LYS A 30 -0.18 14.04 -22.49
C LYS A 30 -0.15 12.92 -23.53
N GLY A 31 -0.35 11.67 -23.12
CA GLY A 31 -0.51 10.53 -24.03
C GLY A 31 -1.74 10.69 -24.91
N HIS A 32 -2.90 10.96 -24.30
CA HIS A 32 -4.16 11.16 -25.04
C HIS A 32 -4.13 12.35 -26.00
N VAL A 33 -3.56 13.48 -25.58
CA VAL A 33 -3.36 14.65 -26.46
C VAL A 33 -2.45 14.28 -27.63
N TYR A 34 -1.40 13.50 -27.40
CA TYR A 34 -0.50 13.07 -28.46
C TYR A 34 -1.18 12.12 -29.46
N GLU A 35 -2.00 11.18 -28.97
CA GLU A 35 -2.80 10.28 -29.81
C GLU A 35 -3.80 11.05 -30.68
N LEU A 36 -4.56 11.97 -30.08
CA LEU A 36 -5.51 12.82 -30.81
C LEU A 36 -4.82 13.70 -31.86
N LEU A 37 -3.63 14.20 -31.56
CA LEU A 37 -2.82 14.98 -32.51
C LEU A 37 -2.34 14.15 -33.71
N GLN A 38 -2.24 12.81 -33.58
CA GLN A 38 -1.91 11.93 -34.71
C GLN A 38 -3.12 11.60 -35.57
N GLU A 39 -4.33 11.66 -35.02
CA GLU A 39 -5.58 11.39 -35.75
C GLU A 39 -6.03 12.58 -36.62
N VAL A 40 -5.70 13.81 -36.22
CA VAL A 40 -6.08 15.02 -36.95
C VAL A 40 -5.03 15.35 -38.02
N SER A 41 -5.27 14.90 -39.26
CA SER A 41 -4.49 15.35 -40.42
C SER A 41 -4.98 16.71 -40.92
N ASP A 42 -4.10 17.70 -40.90
CA ASP A 42 -4.09 18.89 -41.78
C ASP A 42 -4.94 20.15 -41.48
N GLU A 43 -5.71 20.27 -40.38
CA GLU A 43 -6.39 21.55 -40.08
C GLU A 43 -5.94 22.21 -38.77
N GLU A 44 -5.04 23.20 -38.92
CA GLU A 44 -4.35 23.99 -37.90
C GLU A 44 -5.27 24.90 -37.04
N LYS A 45 -6.60 24.82 -37.17
CA LYS A 45 -7.51 25.86 -36.64
C LYS A 45 -8.58 25.44 -35.63
N LEU A 46 -8.76 24.14 -35.36
CA LEU A 46 -9.81 23.68 -34.42
C LEU A 46 -9.33 22.59 -33.44
N LEU A 47 -8.02 22.48 -33.23
CA LEU A 47 -7.45 21.43 -32.38
C LEU A 47 -7.81 21.58 -30.90
N TYR A 48 -7.82 22.81 -30.37
CA TYR A 48 -8.17 23.03 -28.97
C TYR A 48 -9.64 22.72 -28.66
N ASP A 49 -10.57 23.08 -29.56
CA ASP A 49 -11.99 22.77 -29.39
C ASP A 49 -12.26 21.26 -29.53
N GLU A 50 -11.55 20.57 -30.43
CA GLU A 50 -11.64 19.11 -30.55
C GLU A 50 -11.08 18.41 -29.29
N LEU A 51 -9.98 18.92 -28.72
CA LEU A 51 -9.45 18.42 -27.44
C LEU A 51 -10.47 18.56 -26.31
N ILE A 52 -11.14 19.71 -26.21
CA ILE A 52 -12.21 19.92 -25.21
C ILE A 52 -13.40 18.99 -25.48
N SER A 53 -13.82 18.85 -26.74
CA SER A 53 -14.95 18.00 -27.13
C SER A 53 -14.72 16.53 -26.78
N ARG A 54 -13.49 16.04 -27.00
CA ARG A 54 -13.11 14.63 -26.80
C ARG A 54 -12.73 14.29 -25.36
N LEU A 55 -11.95 15.15 -24.72
CA LEU A 55 -11.36 14.88 -23.39
C LEU A 55 -12.13 15.56 -22.25
N GLY A 56 -12.98 16.54 -22.56
CA GLY A 56 -13.59 17.44 -21.59
C GLY A 56 -12.73 18.67 -21.31
N THR A 57 -13.31 19.65 -20.60
CA THR A 57 -12.56 20.86 -20.23
C THR A 57 -11.53 20.55 -19.14
N PRO A 58 -10.39 21.29 -19.09
CA PRO A 58 -9.43 21.16 -17.99
C PRO A 58 -10.05 21.30 -16.59
N GLN A 59 -11.09 22.13 -16.43
CA GLN A 59 -11.81 22.27 -15.16
C GLN A 59 -12.64 21.02 -14.81
N GLU A 60 -13.33 20.42 -15.77
CA GLU A 60 -14.11 19.20 -15.55
C GLU A 60 -13.21 18.03 -15.19
N ILE A 61 -12.10 17.86 -15.92
CA ILE A 61 -11.10 16.83 -15.63
C ILE A 61 -10.54 17.03 -14.22
N ALA A 62 -10.11 18.25 -13.88
CA ALA A 62 -9.59 18.54 -12.55
C ALA A 62 -10.63 18.31 -11.44
N LYS A 63 -11.92 18.57 -11.70
CA LYS A 63 -13.01 18.30 -10.77
C LYS A 63 -13.22 16.80 -10.55
N LEU A 64 -13.16 16.02 -11.62
CA LEU A 64 -13.28 14.55 -11.58
C LEU A 64 -12.17 13.95 -10.73
N TRP A 65 -10.92 14.35 -10.98
CA TRP A 65 -9.76 13.90 -10.20
C TRP A 65 -9.78 14.40 -8.75
N LYS A 66 -10.28 15.61 -8.48
CA LYS A 66 -10.50 16.09 -7.11
C LYS A 66 -11.56 15.26 -6.37
N GLN A 67 -12.59 14.76 -7.06
CA GLN A 67 -13.59 13.89 -6.44
C GLN A 67 -13.06 12.47 -6.20
N GLU A 68 -12.26 11.92 -7.13
CA GLU A 68 -11.61 10.61 -6.99
C GLU A 68 -10.47 10.59 -5.95
N SER A 69 -9.91 11.76 -5.62
CA SER A 69 -8.85 11.91 -4.61
C SER A 69 -9.25 11.51 -3.17
N GLY A 70 -10.49 11.05 -2.94
CA GLY A 70 -10.94 10.49 -1.67
C GLY A 70 -10.06 9.32 -1.19
N VAL A 71 -9.64 8.44 -2.10
CA VAL A 71 -8.81 7.26 -1.83
C VAL A 71 -7.42 7.46 -2.43
N THR A 72 -6.65 8.36 -1.84
CA THR A 72 -5.27 8.54 -2.31
C THR A 72 -4.39 7.37 -1.92
N PRO A 73 -3.48 6.96 -2.83
CA PRO A 73 -2.33 6.11 -2.56
C PRO A 73 -1.72 6.09 -1.16
N LYS A 74 -1.44 7.28 -0.63
CA LYS A 74 -0.76 7.48 0.64
C LYS A 74 -1.63 7.07 1.82
N LYS A 75 -2.96 7.17 1.70
CA LYS A 75 -3.90 6.79 2.77
C LYS A 75 -3.96 5.27 2.93
N VAL A 76 -4.08 4.54 1.82
CA VAL A 76 -4.09 3.07 1.83
C VAL A 76 -2.76 2.55 2.35
N GLN A 77 -1.64 3.11 1.86
CA GLN A 77 -0.30 2.78 2.37
C GLN A 77 -0.17 3.03 3.89
N TRP A 78 -0.58 4.21 4.38
CA TRP A 78 -0.51 4.54 5.81
C TRP A 78 -1.43 3.69 6.67
N LEU A 79 -2.62 3.34 6.18
CA LEU A 79 -3.55 2.47 6.89
C LEU A 79 -2.91 1.11 7.18
N PHE A 80 -2.21 0.54 6.20
CA PHE A 80 -1.49 -0.71 6.38
C PHE A 80 -0.29 -0.60 7.33
N VAL A 81 0.53 0.45 7.17
CA VAL A 81 1.69 0.68 8.06
C VAL A 81 1.23 0.89 9.51
N VAL A 82 0.19 1.70 9.72
CA VAL A 82 -0.39 1.95 11.05
C VAL A 82 -0.99 0.70 11.63
N SER A 83 -1.70 -0.10 10.82
CA SER A 83 -2.24 -1.39 11.28
C SER A 83 -1.12 -2.31 11.78
N ASN A 84 -0.01 -2.40 11.04
CA ASN A 84 1.13 -3.22 11.45
C ASN A 84 1.77 -2.70 12.76
N ILE A 85 1.94 -1.37 12.87
CA ILE A 85 2.46 -0.74 14.09
C ILE A 85 1.52 -0.98 15.28
N ILE A 86 0.20 -0.84 15.10
CA ILE A 86 -0.79 -1.08 16.17
C ILE A 86 -0.73 -2.54 16.63
N ILE A 87 -0.64 -3.50 15.69
CA ILE A 87 -0.51 -4.92 16.03
C ILE A 87 0.80 -5.16 16.80
N PHE A 88 1.91 -4.57 16.35
CA PHE A 88 3.21 -4.73 16.98
C PHE A 88 3.27 -4.13 18.39
N VAL A 89 2.82 -2.88 18.54
CA VAL A 89 2.77 -2.16 19.81
C VAL A 89 1.76 -2.82 20.75
N GLY A 90 0.59 -3.21 20.24
CA GLY A 90 -0.43 -3.92 20.99
C GLY A 90 0.07 -5.25 21.53
N GLY A 91 0.75 -6.06 20.70
CA GLY A 91 1.39 -7.30 21.13
C GLY A 91 2.47 -7.05 22.20
N SER A 92 3.32 -6.03 22.00
CA SER A 92 4.37 -5.67 22.95
C SER A 92 3.80 -5.24 24.31
N LEU A 93 2.76 -4.38 24.30
CA LEU A 93 2.07 -3.94 25.52
C LEU A 93 1.39 -5.12 26.20
N LEU A 94 0.74 -6.01 25.45
CA LEU A 94 0.12 -7.21 26.00
C LEU A 94 1.15 -8.10 26.71
N THR A 95 2.32 -8.32 26.10
CA THR A 95 3.42 -9.06 26.74
C THR A 95 3.88 -8.39 28.04
N ILE A 96 4.06 -7.07 28.05
CA ILE A 96 4.46 -6.35 29.26
C ILE A 96 3.37 -6.47 30.34
N VAL A 97 2.11 -6.21 30.00
CA VAL A 97 1.03 -6.24 30.98
C VAL A 97 0.87 -7.65 31.56
N TYR A 98 0.93 -8.69 30.74
CA TYR A 98 0.85 -10.08 31.19
C TYR A 98 1.97 -10.45 32.20
N ASN A 99 3.19 -9.96 31.98
CA ASN A 99 4.34 -10.30 32.84
C ASN A 99 4.40 -9.48 34.14
N PHE A 100 3.88 -8.25 34.13
CA PHE A 100 3.97 -7.35 35.30
C PHE A 100 2.67 -7.27 36.10
N TYR A 101 1.53 -7.64 35.53
CA TYR A 101 0.21 -7.51 36.16
C TYR A 101 -0.57 -8.83 36.11
N ASN A 102 -0.99 -9.32 37.28
CA ASN A 102 -1.80 -10.54 37.43
C ASN A 102 -3.29 -10.27 37.15
N TRP A 103 -3.61 -9.70 36.00
CA TRP A 103 -5.00 -9.45 35.60
C TRP A 103 -5.58 -10.67 34.90
N SER A 104 -6.61 -11.28 35.50
CA SER A 104 -7.27 -12.49 34.98
C SER A 104 -7.79 -12.35 33.55
N TRP A 105 -8.20 -11.14 33.15
CA TRP A 105 -8.67 -10.91 31.78
C TRP A 105 -7.53 -10.94 30.75
N ILE A 106 -6.35 -10.44 31.11
CA ILE A 106 -5.15 -10.46 30.28
C ILE A 106 -4.62 -11.88 30.15
N GLU A 107 -4.65 -12.66 31.23
CA GLU A 107 -4.26 -14.07 31.23
C GLU A 107 -5.15 -14.90 30.29
N ASN A 108 -6.47 -14.67 30.29
CA ASN A 108 -7.38 -15.33 29.36
C ASN A 108 -7.09 -14.98 27.89
N ILE A 109 -6.84 -13.70 27.59
CA ILE A 109 -6.49 -13.24 26.24
C ILE A 109 -5.16 -13.85 25.79
N TRP A 110 -4.16 -13.86 26.67
CA TRP A 110 -2.84 -14.44 26.42
C TRP A 110 -2.92 -15.94 26.15
N ASN A 111 -3.65 -16.69 26.98
CA ASN A 111 -3.87 -18.12 26.80
C ASN A 111 -4.62 -18.44 25.50
N MET A 112 -5.61 -17.64 25.12
CA MET A 112 -6.30 -17.81 23.84
C MET A 112 -5.34 -17.58 22.66
N LEU A 113 -4.60 -16.47 22.66
CA LEU A 113 -3.66 -16.11 21.59
C LEU A 113 -2.54 -17.15 21.43
N THR A 114 -2.01 -17.64 22.54
CA THR A 114 -0.92 -18.64 22.55
C THR A 114 -1.35 -20.02 22.06
N GLN A 115 -2.66 -20.32 22.08
CA GLN A 115 -3.23 -21.59 21.60
C GLN A 115 -3.54 -21.60 20.10
N VAL A 116 -3.60 -20.44 19.43
CA VAL A 116 -3.99 -20.35 18.00
C VAL A 116 -2.95 -19.70 17.08
N PRO A 117 -1.64 -20.00 17.20
CA PRO A 117 -0.61 -19.38 16.37
C PRO A 117 -0.82 -19.59 14.87
N THR A 118 -1.34 -20.76 14.46
CA THR A 118 -1.66 -21.05 13.06
C THR A 118 -2.69 -20.09 12.48
N ILE A 119 -3.73 -19.75 13.25
CA ILE A 119 -4.76 -18.80 12.81
C ILE A 119 -4.15 -17.41 12.64
N LEU A 120 -3.30 -16.98 13.58
CA LEU A 120 -2.60 -15.70 13.50
C LEU A 120 -1.74 -15.62 12.22
N PHE A 121 -1.01 -16.68 11.87
CA PHE A 121 -0.25 -16.71 10.62
C PHE A 121 -1.13 -16.61 9.38
N ILE A 122 -2.25 -17.35 9.34
CA ILE A 122 -3.17 -17.31 8.19
C ILE A 122 -3.74 -15.91 8.00
N VAL A 123 -4.25 -15.29 9.08
CA VAL A 123 -4.80 -13.93 9.04
C VAL A 123 -3.73 -12.94 8.56
N TYR A 124 -2.50 -13.08 9.06
CA TYR A 124 -1.40 -12.20 8.68
C TYR A 124 -0.99 -12.38 7.21
N ILE A 125 -0.95 -13.62 6.71
CA ILE A 125 -0.70 -13.91 5.30
C ILE A 125 -1.78 -13.30 4.41
N LEU A 126 -3.05 -13.45 4.79
CA LEU A 126 -4.18 -12.85 4.06
C LEU A 126 -4.10 -11.33 4.04
N PHE A 127 -3.75 -10.72 5.17
CA PHE A 127 -3.51 -9.28 5.25
C PHE A 127 -2.45 -8.82 4.25
N TRP A 128 -1.32 -9.53 4.15
CA TRP A 128 -0.25 -9.22 3.20
C TRP A 128 -0.64 -9.46 1.74
N ALA A 129 -1.44 -10.49 1.46
CA ALA A 129 -1.98 -10.76 0.13
C ALA A 129 -2.94 -9.65 -0.32
N LEU A 130 -3.86 -9.23 0.57
CA LEU A 130 -4.81 -8.13 0.34
C LEU A 130 -4.09 -6.79 0.14
N LEU A 131 -3.07 -6.50 0.95
CA LEU A 131 -2.23 -5.32 0.78
C LEU A 131 -1.58 -5.30 -0.60
N GLY A 132 -1.00 -6.44 -1.00
CA GLY A 132 -0.46 -6.60 -2.35
C GLY A 132 -1.51 -6.30 -3.41
N TYR A 133 -2.69 -6.92 -3.28
CA TYR A 133 -3.82 -6.76 -4.20
C TYR A 133 -4.28 -5.31 -4.33
N GLU A 134 -4.54 -4.61 -3.23
CA GLU A 134 -4.98 -3.21 -3.27
C GLU A 134 -3.91 -2.30 -3.89
N ILE A 135 -2.63 -2.49 -3.55
CA ILE A 135 -1.54 -1.74 -4.19
C ILE A 135 -1.46 -2.05 -5.69
N GLY A 136 -1.67 -3.30 -6.10
CA GLY A 136 -1.69 -3.67 -7.51
C GLY A 136 -2.85 -3.02 -8.26
N LYS A 137 -4.05 -3.12 -7.70
CA LYS A 137 -5.30 -2.63 -8.27
C LYS A 137 -5.30 -1.11 -8.41
N GLU A 138 -4.78 -0.40 -7.43
CA GLU A 138 -4.93 1.06 -7.35
C GLU A 138 -3.78 1.82 -8.03
N PHE A 139 -2.65 1.16 -8.30
CA PHE A 139 -1.44 1.82 -8.80
C PHE A 139 -0.80 1.19 -10.03
N GLY A 140 -1.30 0.03 -10.47
CA GLY A 140 -0.77 -0.71 -11.60
C GLY A 140 0.75 -0.82 -11.55
N TYR A 141 1.43 -0.48 -12.65
CA TYR A 141 2.89 -0.59 -12.80
C TYR A 141 3.71 0.27 -11.82
N LYS A 142 3.19 1.41 -11.36
CA LYS A 142 3.89 2.30 -10.41
C LYS A 142 3.83 1.78 -8.97
N GLY A 143 2.88 0.88 -8.68
CA GLY A 143 2.65 0.29 -7.36
C GLY A 143 3.79 -0.60 -6.86
N TYR A 144 4.60 -1.19 -7.74
CA TYR A 144 5.68 -2.10 -7.33
C TYR A 144 6.67 -1.45 -6.35
N ARG A 145 7.09 -0.21 -6.62
CA ARG A 145 8.03 0.51 -5.73
C ARG A 145 7.39 0.87 -4.39
N ILE A 146 6.09 1.11 -4.38
CA ILE A 146 5.31 1.41 -3.18
C ILE A 146 5.16 0.14 -2.34
N LEU A 147 4.83 -0.99 -2.96
CA LEU A 147 4.78 -2.31 -2.33
C LEU A 147 6.10 -2.63 -1.62
N GLN A 148 7.24 -2.52 -2.32
CA GLN A 148 8.56 -2.82 -1.75
C GLN A 148 8.88 -1.96 -0.52
N LYS A 149 8.64 -0.64 -0.60
CA LYS A 149 8.90 0.28 0.52
C LYS A 149 7.98 -0.02 1.71
N THR A 150 6.71 -0.27 1.45
CA THR A 150 5.70 -0.56 2.49
C THR A 150 5.98 -1.89 3.17
N PHE A 151 6.34 -2.91 2.37
CA PHE A 151 6.74 -4.22 2.84
C PHE A 151 7.94 -4.11 3.79
N LEU A 152 9.01 -3.46 3.32
CA LEU A 152 10.24 -3.33 4.09
C LEU A 152 10.01 -2.55 5.40
N LEU A 153 9.30 -1.42 5.34
CA LEU A 153 9.03 -0.60 6.52
C LEU A 153 8.23 -1.36 7.59
N SER A 154 7.29 -2.21 7.18
CA SER A 154 6.43 -2.96 8.11
C SER A 154 7.09 -4.24 8.62
N ILE A 155 8.02 -4.84 7.88
CA ILE A 155 8.67 -6.09 8.30
C ILE A 155 9.90 -5.86 9.18
N ILE A 156 10.57 -4.71 9.06
CA ILE A 156 11.76 -4.37 9.85
C ILE A 156 11.50 -4.51 11.37
N PRO A 157 10.43 -3.94 11.96
CA PRO A 157 10.17 -4.09 13.40
C PRO A 157 10.01 -5.56 13.82
N ASN A 158 9.36 -6.37 13.00
CA ASN A 158 9.15 -7.79 13.25
C ASN A 158 10.47 -8.58 13.19
N LEU A 159 11.32 -8.31 12.19
CA LEU A 159 12.65 -8.92 12.07
C LEU A 159 13.56 -8.52 13.23
N VAL A 160 13.53 -7.25 13.64
CA VAL A 160 14.28 -6.75 14.80
C VAL A 160 13.83 -7.47 16.08
N LEU A 161 12.52 -7.60 16.31
CA LEU A 161 12.01 -8.33 17.48
C LEU A 161 12.47 -9.79 17.49
N MET A 162 12.35 -10.50 16.36
CA MET A 162 12.83 -11.89 16.24
C MET A 162 14.33 -11.99 16.51
N TYR A 163 15.13 -11.04 16.01
CA TYR A 163 16.57 -10.97 16.30
C TYR A 163 16.83 -10.78 17.81
N LEU A 164 16.18 -9.81 18.46
CA LEU A 164 16.33 -9.55 19.90
C LEU A 164 16.01 -10.78 20.76
N VAL A 165 15.00 -11.56 20.35
CA VAL A 165 14.64 -12.83 20.99
C VAL A 165 15.73 -13.87 20.78
N ILE A 166 16.20 -14.11 19.54
CA ILE A 166 17.21 -15.14 19.24
C ILE A 166 18.52 -14.89 20.02
N PHE A 167 18.96 -13.64 20.11
CA PHE A 167 20.17 -13.25 20.83
C PHE A 167 19.98 -13.15 22.35
N LYS A 168 18.82 -13.54 22.87
CA LYS A 168 18.46 -13.51 24.30
C LYS A 168 18.61 -12.15 24.95
N ILE A 169 18.52 -11.08 24.17
CA ILE A 169 18.47 -9.71 24.69
C ILE A 169 17.14 -9.51 25.45
N LEU A 170 16.08 -10.15 24.97
CA LEU A 170 14.81 -10.25 25.70
C LEU A 170 14.74 -11.54 26.54
N PRO A 171 14.23 -11.45 27.79
CA PRO A 171 14.07 -12.62 28.66
C PRO A 171 13.08 -13.61 28.05
N HIS A 172 13.54 -14.84 27.80
CA HIS A 172 12.75 -15.87 27.13
C HIS A 172 11.49 -16.27 27.90
N GLU A 173 11.52 -16.14 29.22
CA GLU A 173 10.39 -16.48 30.10
C GLU A 173 9.16 -15.63 29.81
N TRP A 174 9.34 -14.39 29.34
CA TRP A 174 8.23 -13.47 29.07
C TRP A 174 7.33 -13.92 27.92
N PHE A 175 7.81 -14.85 27.12
CA PHE A 175 7.15 -15.33 25.92
C PHE A 175 6.88 -16.83 25.95
N GLN A 176 7.09 -17.51 27.08
CA GLN A 176 6.61 -18.87 27.28
C GLN A 176 5.07 -18.87 27.30
N PRO A 177 4.37 -19.78 26.60
CA PRO A 177 4.88 -20.93 25.84
C PRO A 177 5.14 -20.65 24.33
N LEU A 178 4.88 -19.43 23.86
CA LEU A 178 4.91 -19.04 22.46
C LEU A 178 6.30 -19.22 21.80
N LEU A 179 7.38 -18.87 22.52
CA LEU A 179 8.75 -18.83 21.98
C LEU A 179 9.53 -20.12 22.22
N ASN A 180 9.12 -21.21 21.56
CA ASN A 180 10.01 -22.34 21.34
C ASN A 180 10.86 -22.13 20.07
N ILE A 181 12.03 -22.76 19.98
CA ILE A 181 12.93 -22.64 18.82
C ILE A 181 12.21 -22.99 17.50
N PRO A 182 11.44 -24.10 17.40
CA PRO A 182 10.63 -24.39 16.21
C PRO A 182 9.70 -23.24 15.78
N PHE A 183 9.04 -22.56 16.72
CA PHE A 183 8.13 -21.45 16.45
C PHE A 183 8.88 -20.25 15.87
N ILE A 184 10.06 -19.92 16.41
CA ILE A 184 10.91 -18.84 15.87
C ILE A 184 11.31 -19.15 14.42
N VAL A 185 11.74 -20.39 14.15
CA VAL A 185 12.11 -20.82 12.80
C VAL A 185 10.91 -20.70 11.85
N MET A 186 9.72 -21.14 12.28
CA MET A 186 8.49 -20.99 11.51
C MET A 186 8.16 -19.52 11.24
N CYS A 187 8.27 -18.63 12.24
CA CYS A 187 8.08 -17.19 12.07
C CYS A 187 9.03 -16.60 11.02
N VAL A 188 10.31 -16.98 11.04
CA VAL A 188 11.30 -16.50 10.06
C VAL A 188 10.96 -17.00 8.65
N LEU A 189 10.61 -18.29 8.50
CA LEU A 189 10.21 -18.85 7.21
C LEU A 189 8.94 -18.20 6.66
N PHE A 190 7.91 -18.04 7.49
CA PHE A 190 6.69 -17.35 7.08
C PHE A 190 6.96 -15.91 6.70
N THR A 191 7.79 -15.20 7.48
CA THR A 191 8.20 -13.83 7.18
C THR A 191 8.87 -13.71 5.80
N ALA A 192 9.69 -14.69 5.42
CA ALA A 192 10.28 -14.75 4.08
C ALA A 192 9.21 -14.99 2.98
N ILE A 193 8.19 -15.81 3.25
CA ILE A 193 7.08 -16.12 2.34
C ILE A 193 6.11 -14.92 2.17
N LEU A 194 6.05 -13.99 3.12
CA LEU A 194 5.16 -12.83 3.01
C LEU A 194 5.46 -11.97 1.78
N TYR A 195 6.75 -11.84 1.39
CA TYR A 195 7.12 -11.06 0.21
C TYR A 195 6.54 -11.65 -1.09
N PRO A 196 6.78 -12.94 -1.44
CA PRO A 196 6.20 -13.52 -2.64
C PRO A 196 4.67 -13.54 -2.59
N ILE A 197 4.04 -13.71 -1.43
CA ILE A 197 2.57 -13.61 -1.32
C ILE A 197 2.07 -12.21 -1.62
N SER A 198 2.73 -11.18 -1.08
CA SER A 198 2.37 -9.79 -1.37
C SER A 198 2.57 -9.44 -2.86
N LEU A 199 3.58 -10.03 -3.51
CA LEU A 199 3.78 -9.91 -4.95
C LEU A 199 2.69 -10.60 -5.76
N LEU A 200 2.27 -11.80 -5.36
CA LEU A 200 1.15 -12.50 -6.02
C LEU A 200 -0.13 -11.68 -5.93
N GLY A 201 -0.44 -11.13 -4.76
CA GLY A 201 -1.54 -10.18 -4.58
C GLY A 201 -1.41 -8.99 -5.54
N TYR A 202 -0.23 -8.36 -5.58
CA TYR A 202 0.05 -7.22 -6.46
C TYR A 202 -0.16 -7.52 -7.95
N TYR A 203 0.36 -8.63 -8.45
CA TYR A 203 0.15 -9.01 -9.85
C TYR A 203 -1.32 -9.29 -10.15
N TRP A 204 -2.06 -9.84 -9.19
CA TRP A 204 -3.48 -10.07 -9.35
C TRP A 204 -4.27 -8.76 -9.39
N GLY A 205 -4.03 -7.85 -8.44
CA GLY A 205 -4.66 -6.53 -8.42
C GLY A 205 -4.34 -5.73 -9.68
N LYS A 206 -3.07 -5.73 -10.12
CA LYS A 206 -2.63 -5.04 -11.33
C LYS A 206 -3.39 -5.49 -12.58
N LYS A 207 -3.74 -6.77 -12.70
CA LYS A 207 -4.50 -7.28 -13.87
C LYS A 207 -5.94 -6.76 -13.91
N VAL A 208 -6.51 -6.36 -12.77
CA VAL A 208 -7.87 -5.84 -12.66
C VAL A 208 -7.90 -4.32 -12.91
N SER A 209 -6.76 -3.64 -12.85
CA SER A 209 -6.65 -2.21 -13.13
C SER A 209 -6.48 -1.87 -14.62
N VAL A 210 -6.45 -2.88 -15.51
CA VAL A 210 -6.33 -2.72 -16.97
C VAL A 210 -7.68 -2.98 -17.61
#